data_AF-A0A352F4L3-F1
#
_entry.id   AF-A0A352F4L3-F1
#
_cell.length_a   1.000
_cell.length_b   1.000
_cell.length_c   1.000
_cell.angle_alpha   90.00
_cell.angle_beta   90.00
_cell.angle_gamma   90.00
#
_symmetry.space_group_name_H-M   'P 1'
#
loop_
_entity.id
_entity.type
_entity.pdbx_description
1 polymer ?
#
loop_
_entity_poly.entity_id
_entity_poly.type
_entity_poly.pdbx_seq_one_letter_code
_entity_poly.pdbx_strand_id
1 'polypeptide(L)'
;MKNIDNPIADDEESDPYNPFPDPVTIPITDVFDLHTIHPREVKLVVEEYLNEARRLGFRQVRIIHGKGIGVQREMVHAILGRTPFVLAWTDAPPEAGGWGATIVSLGE
;
A
#
# COMPACT_ATOMS: atom_id res chain seq x y z
N MET A 1 -26.06 28.58 22.67
CA MET A 1 -25.24 28.75 23.89
C MET A 1 -25.47 27.53 24.78
N LYS A 2 -24.51 26.70 25.17
CA LYS A 2 -23.04 26.71 25.08
C LYS A 2 -22.56 25.33 24.60
N ASN A 3 -21.43 25.35 23.89
CA ASN A 3 -20.73 24.20 23.34
C ASN A 3 -20.19 23.30 24.45
N ILE A 4 -20.19 21.99 24.21
CA ILE A 4 -19.32 21.04 24.91
C ILE A 4 -18.28 20.56 23.90
N ASP A 5 -17.42 21.49 23.49
CA ASP A 5 -16.09 21.18 23.01
C ASP A 5 -15.34 20.60 24.22
N ASN A 6 -15.42 19.29 24.43
CA ASN A 6 -14.42 18.61 25.23
C ASN A 6 -13.40 18.05 24.22
N PRO A 7 -12.20 18.64 24.11
CA PRO A 7 -11.16 18.04 23.32
C PRO A 7 -10.87 16.69 23.97
N ILE A 8 -10.91 15.62 23.18
CA ILE A 8 -10.16 14.42 23.53
C ILE A 8 -8.71 14.92 23.46
N ALA A 9 -8.19 15.34 24.61
CA ALA A 9 -6.78 15.61 24.75
C ALA A 9 -6.11 14.24 24.58
N ASP A 10 -5.42 14.07 23.46
CA ASP A 10 -4.51 12.96 23.18
C ASP A 10 -3.26 13.07 24.09
N ASP A 11 -3.49 13.22 25.40
CA ASP A 11 -2.48 13.12 26.44
C ASP A 11 -2.54 11.68 26.99
N GLU A 12 -2.37 10.69 26.11
CA GLU A 12 -2.05 9.32 26.49
C GLU A 12 -0.62 9.35 27.05
N GLU A 13 -0.49 9.55 28.36
CA GLU A 13 0.74 9.27 29.09
C GLU A 13 1.18 7.85 28.74
N SER A 14 2.27 7.73 27.98
CA SER A 14 2.82 6.46 27.52
C SER A 14 3.04 5.55 28.72
N ASP A 15 2.17 4.54 28.92
CA ASP A 15 2.34 3.56 29.99
C ASP A 15 3.68 2.85 29.80
N PRO A 16 4.68 3.09 30.67
CA PRO A 16 6.02 2.54 30.50
C PRO A 16 6.07 1.03 30.67
N TYR A 17 4.97 0.40 31.09
CA TYR A 17 4.81 -1.04 31.24
C TYR A 17 3.92 -1.68 30.17
N ASN A 18 3.49 -0.95 29.14
CA ASN A 18 2.67 -1.51 28.08
C ASN A 18 3.48 -2.57 27.29
N PRO A 19 3.11 -3.87 27.36
CA PRO A 19 3.81 -4.93 26.64
C PRO A 19 3.55 -4.88 25.12
N PHE A 20 2.61 -4.03 24.68
CA PHE A 20 2.26 -3.80 23.28
C PHE A 20 2.56 -2.35 22.92
N PRO A 21 3.77 -2.03 22.40
CA PRO A 21 4.09 -0.66 22.02
C PRO A 21 3.06 -0.11 21.03
N ASP A 22 2.95 1.21 20.96
CA ASP A 22 2.09 1.88 19.99
C ASP A 22 2.31 1.34 18.57
N PRO A 23 1.26 1.28 17.73
CA PRO A 23 1.39 0.78 16.37
C PRO A 23 2.49 1.52 15.61
N VAL A 24 3.49 0.77 15.14
CA VAL A 24 4.53 1.34 14.28
C VAL A 24 3.89 1.72 12.94
N THR A 25 3.85 3.01 12.64
CA THR A 25 3.39 3.51 11.34
C THR A 25 4.48 3.26 10.31
N ILE A 26 4.19 2.43 9.30
CA ILE A 26 5.11 2.19 8.18
C ILE A 26 4.87 3.27 7.12
N PRO A 27 5.88 4.05 6.71
CA PRO A 27 5.70 5.05 5.66
C PRO A 27 5.37 4.36 4.34
N ILE A 28 4.32 4.83 3.67
CA ILE A 28 4.03 4.45 2.29
C ILE A 28 5.07 5.09 1.38
N THR A 29 5.71 4.27 0.55
CA THR A 29 6.68 4.70 -0.46
C THR A 29 6.15 4.37 -1.86
N ASP A 30 6.89 4.79 -2.88
CA ASP A 30 6.63 4.45 -4.27
C ASP A 30 6.94 2.97 -4.61
N VAL A 31 7.42 2.18 -3.65
CA VAL A 31 7.73 0.75 -3.83
C VAL A 31 7.01 -0.09 -2.79
N PHE A 32 6.26 -1.09 -3.24
CA PHE A 32 5.57 -2.02 -2.37
C PHE A 32 5.96 -3.46 -2.64
N ASP A 33 6.49 -4.15 -1.63
CA ASP A 33 6.96 -5.53 -1.74
C ASP A 33 5.96 -6.51 -1.11
N LEU A 34 5.38 -7.39 -1.94
CA LEU A 34 4.40 -8.39 -1.53
C LEU A 34 5.03 -9.65 -0.94
N HIS A 35 6.36 -9.84 -0.97
CA HIS A 35 6.99 -11.05 -0.42
C HIS A 35 6.74 -11.23 1.09
N THR A 36 6.44 -10.14 1.80
CA THR A 36 6.14 -10.15 3.24
C THR A 36 4.65 -10.32 3.54
N ILE A 37 3.79 -10.26 2.51
CA ILE A 37 2.33 -10.27 2.67
C ILE A 37 1.80 -11.68 2.52
N HIS A 38 0.90 -12.07 3.43
CA HIS A 38 0.28 -13.39 3.34
C HIS A 38 -0.61 -13.47 2.07
N PRO A 39 -0.59 -14.58 1.30
CA PRO A 39 -1.30 -14.65 0.00
C PRO A 39 -2.79 -14.32 0.05
N ARG A 40 -3.47 -14.58 1.17
CA ARG A 40 -4.90 -14.27 1.36
C ARG A 40 -5.18 -12.78 1.54
N GLU A 41 -4.16 -12.01 1.92
CA GLU A 41 -4.27 -10.58 2.23
C GLU A 41 -3.85 -9.71 1.06
N VAL A 42 -3.09 -10.26 0.10
CA VAL A 42 -2.55 -9.53 -1.07
C VAL A 42 -3.59 -8.63 -1.73
N LYS A 43 -4.81 -9.14 -1.97
CA LYS A 43 -5.88 -8.33 -2.57
C LYS A 43 -6.17 -7.06 -1.75
N LEU A 44 -6.44 -7.23 -0.46
CA LEU A 44 -6.82 -6.14 0.43
C LEU A 44 -5.68 -5.13 0.55
N VAL A 45 -4.46 -5.63 0.76
CA VAL A 45 -3.29 -4.77 1.01
C VAL A 45 -2.89 -4.01 -0.25
N VAL A 46 -2.97 -4.61 -1.44
CA VAL A 46 -2.71 -3.90 -2.70
C VAL A 46 -3.76 -2.82 -2.96
N GLU A 47 -5.05 -3.10 -2.70
CA GLU A 47 -6.10 -2.10 -2.83
C GLU A 47 -5.86 -0.90 -1.91
N GLU A 48 -5.51 -1.16 -0.65
CA GLU A 48 -5.23 -0.11 0.33
C GLU A 48 -3.96 0.67 0.01
N TYR A 49 -2.90 -0.02 -0.40
CA TYR A 49 -1.66 0.62 -0.84
C TYR A 49 -1.91 1.59 -2.01
N LEU A 50 -2.72 1.21 -3.00
CA LEU A 50 -3.03 2.06 -4.15
C LEU A 50 -3.82 3.31 -3.74
N ASN A 51 -4.76 3.17 -2.80
CA ASN A 51 -5.52 4.30 -2.25
C ASN A 51 -4.59 5.27 -1.52
N GLU A 52 -3.74 4.76 -0.63
CA GLU A 52 -2.81 5.59 0.14
C GLU A 52 -1.74 6.22 -0.74
N ALA A 53 -1.21 5.49 -1.72
CA ALA A 53 -0.25 6.02 -2.67
C ALA A 53 -0.85 7.19 -3.46
N ARG A 54 -2.09 7.05 -3.93
CA ARG A 54 -2.81 8.14 -4.59
C ARG A 54 -3.06 9.32 -3.64
N ARG A 55 -3.52 9.06 -2.41
CA ARG A 55 -3.78 10.08 -1.39
C ARG A 55 -2.54 10.90 -1.07
N LEU A 56 -1.36 10.28 -1.11
CA LEU A 56 -0.06 10.92 -0.91
C LEU A 56 0.51 11.58 -2.19
N GLY A 57 -0.20 11.51 -3.31
CA GLY A 57 0.18 12.17 -4.56
C GLY A 57 1.22 11.43 -5.39
N PHE A 58 1.47 10.14 -5.13
CA PHE A 58 2.33 9.35 -6.01
C PHE A 58 1.69 9.23 -7.39
N ARG A 59 2.41 9.66 -8.42
CA ARG A 59 1.99 9.51 -9.84
C ARG A 59 2.38 8.17 -10.44
N GLN A 60 3.38 7.53 -9.84
CA GLN A 60 3.88 6.22 -10.24
C GLN A 60 4.30 5.44 -9.00
N VAL A 61 4.01 4.15 -9.01
CA VAL A 61 4.44 3.20 -7.99
C VAL A 61 4.93 1.90 -8.63
N ARG A 62 5.69 1.10 -7.87
CA ARG A 62 6.18 -0.21 -8.27
C ARG A 62 5.76 -1.26 -7.25
N ILE A 63 5.02 -2.27 -7.70
CA ILE A 63 4.59 -3.39 -6.89
C ILE A 63 5.47 -4.60 -7.22
N ILE A 64 6.26 -5.06 -6.26
CA ILE A 64 7.13 -6.23 -6.36
C ILE A 64 6.34 -7.44 -5.87
N HIS A 65 6.06 -8.39 -6.75
CA HIS A 65 5.27 -9.59 -6.46
C HIS A 65 6.05 -10.90 -6.66
N GLY A 66 7.32 -10.78 -7.03
CA GLY A 66 8.18 -11.91 -7.36
C GLY A 66 7.81 -12.54 -8.70
N LYS A 67 8.72 -13.39 -9.18
CA LYS A 67 8.56 -14.10 -10.46
C LYS A 67 7.63 -15.31 -10.27
N GLY A 68 7.98 -16.26 -9.40
CA GLY A 68 7.15 -17.42 -9.13
C GLY A 68 6.67 -18.12 -10.42
N ILE A 69 5.43 -18.60 -10.42
CA ILE A 69 4.73 -19.11 -11.63
C ILE A 69 3.72 -18.09 -12.19
N GLY A 70 3.75 -16.83 -11.73
CA GLY A 70 2.86 -15.75 -12.20
C GLY A 70 1.55 -15.53 -11.44
N VAL A 71 1.20 -16.34 -10.42
CA VAL A 71 -0.08 -16.19 -9.70
C VAL A 71 -0.27 -14.80 -9.07
N GLN A 72 0.73 -14.28 -8.35
CA GLN A 72 0.63 -12.96 -7.75
C GLN A 72 0.62 -11.84 -8.80
N ARG A 73 1.36 -12.01 -9.91
CA ARG A 73 1.33 -11.08 -11.04
C ARG A 73 -0.08 -10.93 -11.61
N GLU A 74 -0.73 -12.05 -11.92
CA GLU A 74 -2.11 -12.05 -12.44
C GLU A 74 -3.10 -11.45 -11.44
N MET A 75 -2.92 -11.73 -10.14
CA MET A 75 -3.74 -11.12 -9.09
C MET A 75 -3.57 -9.61 -9.05
N VAL A 76 -2.33 -9.11 -9.08
CA VAL A 76 -2.02 -7.67 -9.12
C VAL A 76 -2.64 -7.05 -10.37
N HIS A 77 -2.44 -7.63 -11.56
CA HIS A 77 -2.99 -7.10 -12.82
C HIS A 77 -4.53 -7.08 -12.80
N ALA A 78 -5.19 -8.09 -12.21
CA ALA A 78 -6.64 -8.11 -12.06
C ALA A 78 -7.15 -7.02 -11.10
N ILE A 79 -6.41 -6.70 -10.03
CA ILE A 79 -6.72 -5.58 -9.13
C ILE A 79 -6.55 -4.26 -9.89
N LEU A 80 -5.42 -4.06 -10.56
CA LEU A 80 -5.14 -2.84 -11.33
C LEU A 80 -6.20 -2.58 -12.39
N GLY A 81 -6.63 -3.60 -13.13
CA GLY A 81 -7.66 -3.47 -14.16
C GLY A 81 -9.05 -3.09 -13.67
N ARG A 82 -9.34 -3.22 -12.37
CA ARG A 82 -10.59 -2.76 -11.75
C ARG A 82 -10.45 -1.49 -10.92
N THR A 83 -9.24 -0.98 -10.72
CA THR A 83 -8.99 0.23 -9.92
C THR A 83 -9.19 1.47 -10.80
N PRO A 84 -10.22 2.29 -10.56
CA PRO A 84 -10.66 3.32 -11.51
C PRO A 84 -9.66 4.48 -11.71
N PHE A 85 -8.75 4.68 -10.76
CA PHE A 85 -7.72 5.72 -10.81
C PHE A 85 -6.35 5.21 -11.27
N VAL A 86 -6.23 3.92 -11.65
CA VAL A 86 -5.04 3.41 -12.33
C VAL A 86 -5.15 3.77 -13.80
N LEU A 87 -4.16 4.50 -14.31
CA LEU A 87 -4.14 4.99 -15.70
C LEU A 87 -3.50 3.99 -16.66
N ALA A 88 -2.44 3.31 -16.22
CA ALA A 88 -1.70 2.33 -17.00
C ALA A 88 -0.83 1.47 -16.09
N TRP A 89 -0.45 0.27 -16.56
CA TRP A 89 0.57 -0.56 -15.92
C TRP A 89 1.35 -1.39 -16.93
N THR A 90 2.56 -1.78 -16.55
CA THR A 90 3.45 -2.66 -17.34
C THR A 90 4.30 -3.49 -16.40
N ASP A 91 4.78 -4.65 -16.86
CA ASP A 91 5.91 -5.30 -16.20
C ASP A 91 7.09 -4.32 -16.14
N ALA A 92 7.85 -4.36 -15.04
CA ALA A 92 9.01 -3.50 -14.85
C ALA A 92 10.13 -3.82 -15.86
N PRO A 93 11.02 -2.88 -16.17
CA PRO A 93 12.20 -3.18 -16.98
C PRO A 93 13.11 -4.20 -16.26
N PRO A 94 13.97 -4.93 -17.00
CA PRO A 94 14.81 -6.00 -16.43
C PRO A 94 15.62 -5.57 -15.20
N GLU A 95 16.17 -4.37 -15.21
CA GLU A 95 16.95 -3.75 -14.13
C GLU A 95 16.13 -3.40 -12.89
N ALA A 96 14.80 -3.29 -13.02
CA ALA A 96 13.89 -2.94 -11.92
C ALA A 96 13.01 -4.12 -11.45
N GLY A 97 13.31 -5.33 -11.92
CA GLY A 97 12.66 -6.58 -11.50
C GLY A 97 12.04 -7.41 -12.64
N GLY A 98 11.97 -6.87 -13.85
CA GLY A 98 11.31 -7.54 -14.97
C GLY A 98 9.85 -7.85 -14.66
N TRP A 99 9.37 -8.99 -15.17
CA TRP A 99 8.05 -9.54 -14.85
C TRP A 99 7.85 -9.95 -13.38
N GLY A 100 8.84 -9.77 -12.49
CA GLY A 100 8.68 -9.93 -11.05
C GLY A 100 8.14 -8.69 -10.33
N ALA A 101 7.97 -7.58 -11.06
CA ALA A 101 7.40 -6.35 -10.55
C ALA A 101 6.54 -5.67 -11.63
N THR A 102 5.56 -4.89 -11.20
CA THR A 102 4.69 -4.11 -12.07
C THR A 102 4.86 -2.63 -11.76
N ILE A 103 5.10 -1.81 -12.79
CA ILE A 103 5.06 -0.35 -12.73
C ILE A 103 3.62 0.11 -12.98
N VAL A 104 3.10 0.96 -12.11
CA VAL A 104 1.72 1.44 -12.16
C VAL A 104 1.72 2.96 -12.20
N SER A 105 1.00 3.52 -13.18
CA SER A 105 0.73 4.97 -13.27
C SER A 105 -0.61 5.28 -12.62
N LEU A 106 -0.64 6.23 -11.70
CA LEU A 106 -1.84 6.64 -10.95
C LEU A 106 -2.33 8.01 -11.44
N GLY A 107 -3.64 8.18 -11.43
CA GLY A 107 -4.30 9.47 -11.59
C GLY A 107 -4.37 10.26 -10.28
N GLU A 108 -4.74 11.53 -10.40
CA GLU A 108 -4.98 12.43 -9.27
C GLU A 108 -6.23 12.03 -8.47
#